data_AF-A0A950F0P5-F1
#
_entry.id   AF-A0A950F0P5-F1
#
_cell.length_a   1.000
_cell.length_b   1.000
_cell.length_c   1.000
_cell.angle_alpha   90.00
_cell.angle_beta   90.00
_cell.angle_gamma   90.00
#
_symmetry.space_group_name_H-M   'P 1'
#
loop_
_entity.id
_entity.type
_entity.pdbx_description
1 polymer ?
#
loop_
_entity_poly.entity_id
_entity_poly.type
_entity_poly.pdbx_seq_one_letter_code
_entity_poly.pdbx_strand_id
1 'polypeptide(L)'
;MSVIPGYDYVLYGSSWPNPSHITYSIAPDGVFWDHGINNLNATFNAKFETSGIWERQIALALATWESVANINTVPVSDGPYDYNTPGLAQGDPRFGDIRFGGYTFPDTTITLAQTCFPPPNGSTAAGDVEINTAMNFNIGSAYDLYSVVLHETGHSLGLGEAPNPTEVMAIDYGGLRTGLEPGDIAGIQAIYGARTLDRFQSQGIGVGFGDPIDLSKNLAASNHAVISGDSLSSIGSTEYYSFVAPSYASG
;
A
#
# COMPACT_ATOMS: atom_id res chain seq x y z
N MET A 1 -22.69 -24.88 -11.33
CA MET A 1 -22.81 -23.42 -11.48
C MET A 1 -21.48 -22.92 -12.01
N SER A 2 -21.48 -22.28 -13.18
CA SER A 2 -20.26 -21.76 -13.80
C SER A 2 -19.90 -20.46 -13.11
N VAL A 3 -18.72 -20.39 -12.48
CA VAL A 3 -18.16 -19.14 -11.96
C VAL A 3 -17.79 -18.28 -13.16
N ILE A 4 -18.38 -17.09 -13.27
CA ILE A 4 -18.00 -16.10 -14.28
C ILE A 4 -17.09 -15.08 -13.58
N PRO A 5 -15.82 -14.95 -13.99
CA PRO A 5 -14.90 -13.98 -13.41
C PRO A 5 -15.42 -12.54 -13.55
N GLY A 6 -15.33 -11.72 -12.49
CA GLY A 6 -15.54 -10.27 -12.55
C GLY A 6 -16.95 -9.74 -12.25
N TYR A 7 -17.88 -10.55 -11.69
CA TYR A 7 -19.23 -10.08 -11.32
C TYR A 7 -19.39 -9.65 -9.85
N ASP A 8 -18.45 -9.97 -8.96
CA ASP A 8 -18.58 -9.70 -7.51
C ASP A 8 -17.96 -8.37 -7.06
N TYR A 9 -17.47 -7.53 -7.99
CA TYR A 9 -16.90 -6.21 -7.66
C TYR A 9 -17.69 -5.09 -8.32
N VAL A 10 -18.12 -4.12 -7.51
CA VAL A 10 -18.47 -2.79 -8.01
C VAL A 10 -17.16 -2.04 -8.24
N LEU A 11 -16.74 -1.89 -9.50
CA LEU A 11 -15.66 -0.98 -9.86
C LEU A 11 -16.23 0.44 -9.86
N TYR A 12 -15.80 1.29 -8.92
CA TYR A 12 -16.24 2.70 -8.88
C TYR A 12 -15.71 3.53 -10.06
N GLY A 13 -14.84 2.95 -10.90
CA GLY A 13 -14.33 3.56 -12.13
C GLY A 13 -13.22 4.60 -11.91
N SER A 14 -12.82 4.84 -10.66
CA SER A 14 -11.67 5.65 -10.27
C SER A 14 -10.41 4.80 -10.13
N SER A 15 -9.28 5.29 -10.61
CA SER A 15 -7.98 4.65 -10.49
C SER A 15 -6.87 5.69 -10.45
N TRP A 16 -5.69 5.29 -9.96
CA TRP A 16 -4.51 6.13 -10.00
C TRP A 16 -4.02 6.34 -11.44
N PRO A 17 -3.86 7.60 -11.92
CA PRO A 17 -3.40 7.88 -13.28
C PRO A 17 -2.04 7.28 -13.64
N ASN A 18 -1.12 7.23 -12.67
CA ASN A 18 0.18 6.59 -12.81
C ASN A 18 0.30 5.39 -11.84
N PRO A 19 -0.19 4.19 -12.23
CA PRO A 19 -0.14 3.02 -11.36
C PRO A 19 1.28 2.51 -11.12
N SER A 20 2.23 2.82 -12.01
CA SER A 20 3.63 2.42 -11.86
C SER A 20 4.39 3.16 -10.76
N HIS A 21 3.76 4.16 -10.14
CA HIS A 21 4.34 4.94 -9.05
C HIS A 21 3.22 5.57 -8.22
N ILE A 22 2.68 4.80 -7.28
CA ILE A 22 1.72 5.28 -6.27
C ILE A 22 2.50 5.44 -4.96
N THR A 23 2.62 6.66 -4.48
CA THR A 23 3.31 6.93 -3.22
C THR A 23 2.36 6.80 -2.04
N TYR A 24 2.88 6.43 -0.87
CA TYR A 24 2.10 6.47 0.36
C TYR A 24 2.91 7.04 1.52
N SER A 25 2.22 7.62 2.49
CA SER A 25 2.85 8.22 3.65
C SER A 25 1.95 8.15 4.88
N ILE A 26 2.53 8.37 6.04
CA ILE A 26 1.81 8.42 7.32
C ILE A 26 1.84 9.87 7.80
N ALA A 27 0.67 10.49 7.92
CA ALA A 27 0.56 11.87 8.35
C ALA A 27 1.11 12.04 9.78
N PRO A 28 1.85 13.11 10.08
CA PRO A 28 2.33 13.37 11.44
C PRO A 28 1.17 13.71 12.36
N ASP A 29 1.28 13.39 13.64
CA ASP A 29 0.28 13.79 14.62
C ASP A 29 0.17 15.32 14.74
N GLY A 30 -1.02 15.79 15.14
CA GLY A 30 -1.28 17.22 15.39
C GLY A 30 -1.85 18.00 14.20
N VAL A 31 -1.79 17.46 12.97
CA VAL A 31 -2.50 18.04 11.82
C VAL A 31 -4.00 17.76 11.93
N PHE A 32 -4.81 18.63 11.34
CA PHE A 32 -6.24 18.36 11.21
C PHE A 32 -6.48 17.20 10.23
N TRP A 33 -7.31 16.25 10.64
CA TRP A 33 -7.62 15.03 9.89
C TRP A 33 -9.12 14.82 9.82
N ASP A 34 -9.73 15.17 8.68
CA ASP A 34 -11.16 15.08 8.38
C ASP A 34 -12.11 15.71 9.42
N HIS A 35 -12.40 15.03 10.54
CA HIS A 35 -13.23 15.55 11.64
C HIS A 35 -12.50 15.66 12.99
N GLY A 36 -11.19 15.42 13.04
CA GLY A 36 -10.41 15.41 14.28
C GLY A 36 -8.97 15.91 14.14
N ILE A 37 -8.19 15.74 15.20
CA ILE A 37 -6.74 15.95 15.17
C ILE A 37 -6.08 14.58 15.03
N ASN A 38 -5.19 14.45 14.05
CA ASN A 38 -4.45 13.21 13.84
C ASN A 38 -3.68 12.84 15.11
N ASN A 39 -3.93 11.64 15.63
CA ASN A 39 -3.24 11.05 16.78
C ASN A 39 -2.80 9.60 16.52
N LEU A 40 -2.76 9.19 15.24
CA LEU A 40 -2.47 7.82 14.83
C LEU A 40 -1.12 7.34 15.36
N ASN A 41 -0.06 8.14 15.17
CA ASN A 41 1.30 7.72 15.51
C ASN A 41 1.43 7.53 17.02
N ALA A 42 1.01 8.52 17.83
CA ALA A 42 1.04 8.43 19.28
C ALA A 42 0.21 7.26 19.80
N THR A 43 -1.00 7.08 19.26
CA THR A 43 -1.90 5.99 19.68
C THR A 43 -1.30 4.62 19.38
N PHE A 44 -0.81 4.40 18.15
CA PHE A 44 -0.29 3.11 17.74
C PHE A 44 1.11 2.82 18.30
N ASN A 45 1.97 3.84 18.46
CA ASN A 45 3.24 3.67 19.16
C ASN A 45 3.04 3.28 20.63
N ALA A 46 2.06 3.88 21.31
CA ALA A 46 1.73 3.51 22.69
C ALA A 46 1.17 2.08 22.78
N LYS A 47 0.41 1.65 21.77
CA LYS A 47 -0.28 0.36 21.76
C LYS A 47 0.59 -0.83 21.33
N PHE A 48 1.47 -0.63 20.36
CA PHE A 48 2.31 -1.68 19.79
C PHE A 48 3.77 -1.60 20.29
N GLU A 49 4.06 -0.71 21.24
CA GLU A 49 5.29 -0.59 22.04
C GLU A 49 6.60 -0.34 21.24
N THR A 50 6.59 -0.42 19.92
CA THR A 50 7.77 -0.20 19.07
C THR A 50 7.36 0.40 17.73
N SER A 51 7.92 1.57 17.40
CA SER A 51 7.82 2.17 16.07
C SER A 51 8.34 1.19 15.01
N GLY A 52 7.60 1.05 13.91
CA GLY A 52 7.88 0.15 12.80
C GLY A 52 7.00 -1.11 12.77
N ILE A 53 6.35 -1.50 13.86
CA ILE A 53 5.51 -2.73 13.88
C ILE A 53 4.19 -2.51 13.15
N TRP A 54 3.50 -1.41 13.45
CA TRP A 54 2.17 -1.12 12.90
C TRP A 54 2.29 -0.51 11.49
N GLU A 55 3.32 0.28 11.24
CA GLU A 55 3.68 0.83 9.94
C GLU A 55 3.99 -0.31 8.95
N ARG A 56 4.60 -1.40 9.44
CA ARG A 56 4.81 -2.61 8.63
C ARG A 56 3.49 -3.28 8.23
N GLN A 57 2.40 -3.15 8.99
CA GLN A 57 1.10 -3.68 8.57
C GLN A 57 0.54 -2.90 7.38
N ILE A 58 0.74 -1.58 7.35
CA ILE A 58 0.39 -0.73 6.21
C ILE A 58 1.21 -1.12 4.98
N ALA A 59 2.53 -1.20 5.13
CA ALA A 59 3.41 -1.61 4.04
C ALA A 59 3.07 -3.02 3.53
N LEU A 60 2.73 -3.95 4.43
CA LEU A 60 2.34 -5.31 4.08
C LEU A 60 1.01 -5.34 3.31
N ALA A 61 0.01 -4.55 3.72
CA ALA A 61 -1.27 -4.46 3.02
C ALA A 61 -1.11 -3.97 1.58
N LEU A 62 -0.36 -2.87 1.38
CA LEU A 62 -0.04 -2.35 0.05
C LEU A 62 0.77 -3.36 -0.79
N ALA A 63 1.77 -4.00 -0.19
CA ALA A 63 2.57 -5.04 -0.85
C ALA A 63 1.72 -6.25 -1.27
N THR A 64 0.69 -6.61 -0.51
CA THR A 64 -0.26 -7.69 -0.85
C THR A 64 -1.00 -7.38 -2.13
N TRP A 65 -1.54 -6.17 -2.30
CA TRP A 65 -2.17 -5.75 -3.56
C TRP A 65 -1.17 -5.66 -4.70
N GLU A 66 -0.01 -5.06 -4.45
CA GLU A 66 1.08 -4.91 -5.40
C GLU A 66 1.55 -6.27 -5.98
N SER A 67 1.48 -7.35 -5.19
CA SER A 67 1.93 -8.68 -5.60
C SER A 67 1.08 -9.33 -6.70
N VAL A 68 -0.15 -8.86 -6.90
CA VAL A 68 -1.08 -9.44 -7.89
C VAL A 68 -1.47 -8.45 -8.99
N ALA A 69 -1.22 -7.16 -8.79
CA ALA A 69 -1.59 -6.08 -9.69
C ALA A 69 -0.35 -5.39 -10.29
N ASN A 70 -0.47 -4.85 -11.50
CA ASN A 70 0.60 -4.09 -12.15
C ASN A 70 0.67 -2.64 -11.63
N ILE A 71 0.90 -2.51 -10.33
CA ILE A 71 1.11 -1.26 -9.61
C ILE A 71 2.48 -1.30 -8.91
N ASN A 72 3.03 -0.14 -8.54
CA ASN A 72 4.13 -0.07 -7.58
C ASN A 72 3.79 0.92 -6.48
N THR A 73 4.00 0.49 -5.23
CA THR A 73 3.76 1.33 -4.05
C THR A 73 5.08 1.78 -3.44
N VAL A 74 5.20 3.07 -3.12
CA VAL A 74 6.46 3.66 -2.67
C VAL A 74 6.25 4.49 -1.40
N PRO A 75 6.91 4.15 -0.27
CA PRO A 75 6.83 4.97 0.92
C PRO A 75 7.56 6.30 0.70
N VAL A 76 6.94 7.40 1.13
CA VAL A 76 7.53 8.74 1.17
C VAL A 76 7.29 9.39 2.54
N SER A 77 8.02 10.46 2.83
CA SER A 77 7.78 11.26 4.03
C SER A 77 6.50 12.10 3.89
N ASP A 78 5.76 12.26 4.97
CA ASP A 78 4.63 13.19 5.05
C ASP A 78 5.03 14.48 5.77
N GLY A 79 4.62 15.64 5.23
CA GLY A 79 4.78 16.94 5.87
C GLY A 79 3.62 17.29 6.82
N PRO A 80 3.75 18.34 7.64
CA PRO A 80 2.71 18.77 8.57
C PRO A 80 1.59 19.54 7.87
N TYR A 81 0.89 18.88 6.94
CA TYR A 81 -0.22 19.45 6.18
C TYR A 81 -1.53 18.79 6.58
N ASP A 82 -2.55 19.62 6.79
CA ASP A 82 -3.90 19.15 7.09
C ASP A 82 -4.46 18.26 5.96
N TYR A 83 -5.41 17.42 6.33
CA TYR A 83 -6.18 16.61 5.41
C TYR A 83 -6.82 17.46 4.32
N ASN A 84 -6.81 16.95 3.09
CA ASN A 84 -7.32 17.62 1.89
C ASN A 84 -6.76 19.03 1.63
N THR A 85 -5.51 19.32 2.05
CA THR A 85 -4.87 20.59 1.71
C THR A 85 -4.73 20.73 0.19
N PRO A 86 -5.02 21.89 -0.43
CA PRO A 86 -4.91 22.04 -1.88
C PRO A 86 -3.54 21.61 -2.43
N GLY A 87 -3.55 20.81 -3.49
CA GLY A 87 -2.35 20.18 -4.03
C GLY A 87 -2.61 19.31 -5.25
N LEU A 88 -1.59 18.56 -5.65
CA LEU A 88 -1.73 17.57 -6.72
C LEU A 88 -2.40 16.31 -6.16
N ALA A 89 -3.40 15.80 -6.89
CA ALA A 89 -4.08 14.57 -6.51
C ALA A 89 -3.15 13.34 -6.58
N GLN A 90 -2.12 13.37 -7.44
CA GLN A 90 -1.06 12.38 -7.49
C GLN A 90 0.29 13.07 -7.74
N GLY A 91 1.35 12.64 -7.08
CA GLY A 91 2.72 13.14 -7.21
C GLY A 91 2.97 14.45 -6.49
N ASP A 92 2.21 14.78 -5.43
CA ASP A 92 2.52 15.95 -4.61
C ASP A 92 3.85 15.73 -3.87
N PRO A 93 4.81 16.67 -3.90
CA PRO A 93 6.11 16.46 -3.26
C PRO A 93 6.07 16.57 -1.73
N ARG A 94 4.93 16.96 -1.15
CA ARG A 94 4.79 17.25 0.30
C ARG A 94 4.34 16.05 1.12
N PHE A 95 3.69 15.08 0.50
CA PHE A 95 3.07 13.91 1.13
C PHE A 95 2.79 12.85 0.06
N GLY A 96 2.47 11.62 0.47
CA GLY A 96 2.14 10.52 -0.44
C GLY A 96 0.79 10.71 -1.12
N ASP A 97 0.59 9.97 -2.22
CA ASP A 97 -0.69 9.89 -2.94
C ASP A 97 -1.78 9.31 -2.04
N ILE A 98 -1.44 8.26 -1.28
CA ILE A 98 -2.28 7.68 -0.23
C ILE A 98 -1.69 8.07 1.12
N ARG A 99 -2.40 8.89 1.90
CA ARG A 99 -1.97 9.23 3.26
C ARG A 99 -2.77 8.45 4.29
N PHE A 100 -2.06 7.90 5.27
CA PHE A 100 -2.67 7.25 6.42
C PHE A 100 -2.66 8.22 7.61
N GLY A 101 -3.84 8.49 8.16
CA GLY A 101 -4.01 9.22 9.41
C GLY A 101 -5.16 8.65 10.21
N GLY A 102 -5.37 9.17 11.41
CA GLY A 102 -6.39 8.64 12.29
C GLY A 102 -6.70 9.53 13.47
N TYR A 103 -7.96 9.53 13.87
CA TYR A 103 -8.48 10.24 15.02
C TYR A 103 -9.54 9.40 15.71
N THR A 104 -9.96 9.81 16.90
CA THR A 104 -11.05 9.14 17.61
C THR A 104 -12.36 9.50 16.93
N PHE A 105 -12.97 8.55 16.21
CA PHE A 105 -14.24 8.80 15.54
C PHE A 105 -15.37 8.96 16.57
N PRO A 106 -16.46 9.68 16.24
CA PRO A 106 -17.64 9.72 17.09
C PRO A 106 -18.27 8.34 17.33
N ASP A 107 -18.26 7.47 16.32
CA ASP A 107 -18.64 6.06 16.48
C ASP A 107 -17.40 5.24 16.88
N THR A 108 -17.47 4.60 18.05
CA THR A 108 -16.39 3.78 18.60
C THR A 108 -16.76 2.30 18.67
N THR A 109 -17.75 1.86 17.89
CA THR A 109 -18.33 0.52 17.99
C THR A 109 -18.50 -0.20 16.66
N ILE A 110 -18.72 0.51 15.56
CA ILE A 110 -18.98 -0.11 14.25
C ILE A 110 -17.85 0.22 13.26
N THR A 111 -17.54 1.50 13.06
CA THR A 111 -16.55 1.91 12.06
C THR A 111 -15.12 1.70 12.53
N LEU A 112 -14.36 0.85 11.84
CA LEU A 112 -12.94 0.61 12.09
C LEU A 112 -12.04 1.63 11.38
N ALA A 113 -12.34 1.92 10.13
CA ALA A 113 -11.66 2.89 9.30
C ALA A 113 -12.61 3.35 8.17
N GLN A 114 -12.18 4.35 7.41
CA GLN A 114 -12.84 4.79 6.19
C GLN A 114 -11.80 5.30 5.19
N THR A 115 -12.14 5.27 3.91
CA THR A 115 -11.21 5.60 2.83
C THR A 115 -11.89 6.39 1.73
N CYS A 116 -11.21 7.41 1.21
CA CYS A 116 -11.61 8.06 -0.02
C CYS A 116 -11.15 7.24 -1.24
N PHE A 117 -12.00 7.08 -2.24
CA PHE A 117 -11.60 6.47 -3.51
C PHE A 117 -10.48 7.26 -4.23
N PRO A 118 -9.75 6.66 -5.19
CA PRO A 118 -8.76 7.36 -6.00
C PRO A 118 -9.33 8.59 -6.72
N PRO A 119 -8.45 9.45 -7.30
CA PRO A 119 -8.89 10.58 -8.09
C PRO A 119 -9.92 10.20 -9.17
N PRO A 120 -10.92 11.07 -9.44
CA PRO A 120 -11.02 12.48 -9.03
C PRO A 120 -11.70 12.73 -7.67
N ASN A 121 -11.92 11.70 -6.85
CA ASN A 121 -12.66 11.84 -5.59
C ASN A 121 -11.78 12.52 -4.52
N GLY A 122 -12.20 13.67 -3.99
CA GLY A 122 -11.53 14.24 -2.80
C GLY A 122 -10.25 15.04 -3.05
N SER A 123 -9.90 15.42 -4.28
CA SER A 123 -8.68 16.21 -4.58
C SER A 123 -7.40 15.55 -4.04
N THR A 124 -6.82 16.05 -2.94
CA THR A 124 -5.63 15.45 -2.31
C THR A 124 -5.98 14.49 -1.17
N ALA A 125 -7.25 14.42 -0.76
CA ALA A 125 -7.75 13.35 0.09
C ALA A 125 -8.05 12.07 -0.70
N ALA A 126 -7.93 12.11 -2.03
CA ALA A 126 -8.15 10.95 -2.87
C ALA A 126 -7.25 9.79 -2.44
N GLY A 127 -7.83 8.63 -2.11
CA GLY A 127 -7.08 7.49 -1.61
C GLY A 127 -6.71 7.51 -0.12
N ASP A 128 -6.85 8.65 0.57
CA ASP A 128 -6.48 8.75 2.00
C ASP A 128 -7.29 7.78 2.85
N VAL A 129 -6.61 7.17 3.81
CA VAL A 129 -7.16 6.20 4.77
C VAL A 129 -7.22 6.85 6.14
N GLU A 130 -8.39 6.78 6.75
CA GLU A 130 -8.69 7.34 8.05
C GLU A 130 -9.00 6.22 9.04
N ILE A 131 -8.14 6.05 10.03
CA ILE A 131 -8.23 4.96 11.01
C ILE A 131 -8.88 5.47 12.28
N ASN A 132 -9.89 4.75 12.79
CA ASN A 132 -10.55 5.08 14.04
C ASN A 132 -9.68 4.70 15.25
N THR A 133 -8.98 5.67 15.82
CA THR A 133 -8.08 5.42 16.95
C THR A 133 -8.79 5.11 18.27
N ALA A 134 -10.13 5.19 18.31
CA ALA A 134 -10.93 4.71 19.43
C ALA A 134 -11.02 3.17 19.48
N MET A 135 -10.80 2.50 18.35
CA MET A 135 -10.97 1.06 18.23
C MET A 135 -9.77 0.31 18.79
N ASN A 136 -10.03 -0.81 19.46
CA ASN A 136 -8.98 -1.64 20.05
C ASN A 136 -8.36 -2.57 18.99
N PHE A 137 -7.61 -2.00 18.04
CA PHE A 137 -6.89 -2.76 17.02
C PHE A 137 -5.95 -3.81 17.62
N ASN A 138 -5.62 -4.87 16.89
CA ASN A 138 -4.62 -5.84 17.33
C ASN A 138 -3.78 -6.28 16.12
N ILE A 139 -2.75 -7.10 16.36
CA ILE A 139 -2.04 -7.81 15.30
C ILE A 139 -2.20 -9.30 15.58
N GLY A 140 -2.77 -10.05 14.64
CA GLY A 140 -3.03 -11.48 14.76
C GLY A 140 -4.23 -11.85 15.62
N SER A 141 -5.12 -10.91 15.94
CA SER A 141 -6.39 -11.18 16.64
C SER A 141 -7.46 -10.13 16.28
N ALA A 142 -8.68 -10.25 16.81
CA ALA A 142 -9.83 -9.44 16.38
C ALA A 142 -9.56 -7.93 16.38
N TYR A 143 -10.14 -7.27 15.37
CA TYR A 143 -9.73 -5.96 14.84
C TYR A 143 -8.26 -5.95 14.41
N ASP A 144 -7.88 -6.93 13.61
CA ASP A 144 -6.53 -7.06 13.09
C ASP A 144 -6.19 -5.89 12.17
N LEU A 145 -5.13 -5.16 12.49
CA LEU A 145 -4.75 -3.94 11.78
C LEU A 145 -4.41 -4.22 10.32
N TYR A 146 -3.70 -5.31 10.04
CA TYR A 146 -3.40 -5.70 8.66
C TYR A 146 -4.69 -5.97 7.88
N SER A 147 -5.62 -6.72 8.46
CA SER A 147 -6.89 -7.08 7.80
C SER A 147 -7.73 -5.84 7.46
N VAL A 148 -7.83 -4.88 8.37
CA VAL A 148 -8.57 -3.62 8.12
C VAL A 148 -7.83 -2.76 7.09
N VAL A 149 -6.53 -2.54 7.25
CA VAL A 149 -5.77 -1.73 6.28
C VAL A 149 -5.74 -2.37 4.90
N LEU A 150 -5.74 -3.71 4.80
CA LEU A 150 -5.84 -4.41 3.53
C LEU A 150 -7.17 -4.12 2.81
N HIS A 151 -8.28 -4.07 3.56
CA HIS A 151 -9.59 -3.65 3.04
C HIS A 151 -9.57 -2.19 2.58
N GLU A 152 -9.15 -1.28 3.47
CA GLU A 152 -9.10 0.15 3.16
C GLU A 152 -8.22 0.47 1.96
N THR A 153 -7.05 -0.16 1.86
CA THR A 153 -6.16 0.04 0.69
C THR A 153 -6.75 -0.52 -0.60
N GLY A 154 -7.66 -1.49 -0.54
CA GLY A 154 -8.44 -1.89 -1.71
C GLY A 154 -9.34 -0.76 -2.20
N HIS A 155 -10.01 -0.04 -1.29
CA HIS A 155 -10.73 1.19 -1.62
C HIS A 155 -9.80 2.30 -2.14
N SER A 156 -8.64 2.53 -1.49
CA SER A 156 -7.63 3.49 -1.95
C SER A 156 -7.10 3.17 -3.34
N LEU A 157 -7.21 1.92 -3.78
CA LEU A 157 -6.83 1.46 -5.12
C LEU A 157 -8.01 1.39 -6.09
N GLY A 158 -9.24 1.66 -5.66
CA GLY A 158 -10.42 1.79 -6.52
C GLY A 158 -11.38 0.60 -6.53
N LEU A 159 -11.16 -0.40 -5.68
CA LEU A 159 -12.11 -1.50 -5.50
C LEU A 159 -13.29 -1.05 -4.65
N GLY A 160 -14.51 -1.30 -5.10
CA GLY A 160 -15.68 -1.24 -4.23
C GLY A 160 -15.80 -2.44 -3.32
N GLU A 161 -16.81 -2.40 -2.46
CA GLU A 161 -17.15 -3.52 -1.58
C GLU A 161 -17.61 -4.75 -2.37
N ALA A 162 -17.33 -5.93 -1.82
CA ALA A 162 -17.73 -7.22 -2.35
C ALA A 162 -18.87 -7.82 -1.50
N PRO A 163 -19.87 -8.46 -2.11
CA PRO A 163 -20.95 -9.13 -1.38
C PRO A 163 -20.49 -10.45 -0.72
N ASN A 164 -19.35 -11.00 -1.16
CA ASN A 164 -18.81 -12.24 -0.64
C ASN A 164 -18.07 -12.00 0.70
N PRO A 165 -18.54 -12.52 1.85
CA PRO A 165 -17.94 -12.25 3.16
C PRO A 165 -16.54 -12.85 3.35
N THR A 166 -16.09 -13.76 2.46
CA THR A 166 -14.73 -14.31 2.53
C THR A 166 -13.70 -13.39 1.91
N GLU A 167 -14.10 -12.47 1.04
CA GLU A 167 -13.22 -11.55 0.34
C GLU A 167 -12.76 -10.43 1.27
N VAL A 168 -11.58 -9.88 0.97
CA VAL A 168 -11.04 -8.74 1.72
C VAL A 168 -11.99 -7.56 1.63
N MET A 169 -12.56 -7.31 0.45
CA MET A 169 -13.47 -6.19 0.20
C MET A 169 -14.89 -6.36 0.76
N ALA A 170 -15.17 -7.38 1.57
CA ALA A 170 -16.45 -7.50 2.26
C ALA A 170 -16.70 -6.31 3.20
N ILE A 171 -17.92 -5.74 3.18
CA ILE A 171 -18.31 -4.56 3.99
C ILE A 171 -18.14 -4.77 5.50
N ASP A 172 -18.46 -5.97 6.00
CA ASP A 172 -18.39 -6.27 7.43
C ASP A 172 -17.05 -6.94 7.78
N TYR A 173 -16.46 -6.53 8.90
CA TYR A 173 -15.26 -7.19 9.43
C TYR A 173 -15.56 -8.65 9.80
N GLY A 174 -15.11 -9.57 8.95
CA GLY A 174 -15.32 -11.02 9.10
C GLY A 174 -14.25 -11.75 9.92
N GLY A 175 -13.24 -11.05 10.42
CA GLY A 175 -12.09 -11.65 11.11
C GLY A 175 -10.76 -11.42 10.38
N LEU A 176 -9.76 -12.23 10.72
CA LEU A 176 -8.42 -12.11 10.16
C LEU A 176 -8.42 -12.46 8.67
N ARG A 177 -7.75 -11.64 7.87
CA ARG A 177 -7.38 -11.92 6.48
C ARG A 177 -5.90 -12.28 6.43
N THR A 178 -5.56 -13.34 5.71
CA THR A 178 -4.15 -13.77 5.53
C THR A 178 -3.66 -13.61 4.08
N GLY A 179 -4.51 -13.07 3.21
CA GLY A 179 -4.25 -12.93 1.78
C GLY A 179 -5.51 -12.50 1.03
N LEU A 180 -5.37 -12.40 -0.29
CA LEU A 180 -6.44 -12.05 -1.21
C LEU A 180 -7.18 -13.31 -1.67
N GLU A 181 -8.49 -13.23 -1.76
CA GLU A 181 -9.32 -14.26 -2.39
C GLU A 181 -9.32 -14.10 -3.92
N PRO A 182 -9.76 -15.13 -4.69
CA PRO A 182 -9.81 -15.03 -6.15
C PRO A 182 -10.63 -13.84 -6.67
N GLY A 183 -11.68 -13.43 -5.96
CA GLY A 183 -12.45 -12.24 -6.26
C GLY A 183 -11.60 -10.98 -6.17
N ASP A 184 -10.90 -10.79 -5.04
CA ASP A 184 -10.06 -9.61 -4.78
C ASP A 184 -9.01 -9.44 -5.88
N ILE A 185 -8.38 -10.56 -6.27
CA ILE A 185 -7.39 -10.61 -7.35
C ILE A 185 -8.02 -10.23 -8.69
N ALA A 186 -9.17 -10.80 -9.04
CA ALA A 186 -9.84 -10.48 -10.29
C ALA A 186 -10.27 -9.01 -10.35
N GLY A 187 -10.74 -8.46 -9.22
CA GLY A 187 -11.13 -7.05 -9.09
C GLY A 187 -9.96 -6.12 -9.34
N ILE A 188 -8.84 -6.30 -8.63
CA ILE A 188 -7.69 -5.39 -8.75
C ILE A 188 -7.03 -5.49 -10.12
N GLN A 189 -6.99 -6.69 -10.70
CA GLN A 189 -6.47 -6.91 -12.05
C GLN A 189 -7.38 -6.34 -13.14
N ALA A 190 -8.68 -6.18 -12.89
CA ALA A 190 -9.57 -5.49 -13.82
C ALA A 190 -9.27 -3.98 -13.89
N ILE A 191 -8.72 -3.38 -12.82
CA ILE A 191 -8.32 -1.96 -12.78
C ILE A 191 -6.92 -1.76 -13.35
N TYR A 192 -5.94 -2.54 -12.86
CA TYR A 192 -4.52 -2.27 -13.12
C TYR A 192 -3.83 -3.32 -14.00
N GLY A 193 -4.50 -4.43 -14.32
CA GLY A 193 -3.88 -5.59 -14.96
C GLY A 193 -3.11 -6.47 -13.98
N ALA A 194 -2.82 -7.70 -14.40
CA ALA A 194 -2.01 -8.65 -13.63
C ALA A 194 -0.56 -8.19 -13.52
N ARG A 195 0.08 -8.48 -12.37
CA ARG A 195 1.52 -8.27 -12.15
C ARG A 195 2.31 -8.91 -13.28
N THR A 196 3.21 -8.14 -13.90
CA THR A 196 4.10 -8.62 -14.96
C THR A 196 5.53 -8.74 -14.46
N LEU A 197 6.31 -9.61 -15.11
CA LEU A 197 7.75 -9.66 -14.91
C LEU A 197 8.38 -8.30 -15.24
N ASP A 198 9.39 -7.93 -14.49
CA ASP A 198 10.16 -6.72 -14.80
C ASP A 198 11.09 -6.93 -16.01
N ARG A 199 11.85 -5.89 -16.36
CA ARG A 199 12.74 -5.92 -17.52
C ARG A 199 13.92 -6.90 -17.39
N PHE A 200 14.31 -7.26 -16.17
CA PHE A 200 15.40 -8.18 -15.87
C PHE A 200 14.87 -9.61 -15.85
N GLN A 201 13.82 -9.87 -15.09
CA GLN A 201 13.15 -11.16 -14.98
C GLN A 201 12.64 -11.65 -16.33
N SER A 202 12.11 -10.76 -17.18
CA SER A 202 11.70 -11.11 -18.56
C SER A 202 12.85 -11.57 -19.45
N GLN A 203 14.09 -11.29 -19.08
CA GLN A 203 15.31 -11.75 -19.74
C GLN A 203 15.98 -12.93 -18.99
N GLY A 204 15.38 -13.39 -17.89
CA GLY A 204 15.98 -14.40 -17.01
C GLY A 204 17.13 -13.87 -16.14
N ILE A 205 17.25 -12.55 -16.00
CA ILE A 205 18.26 -11.88 -15.17
C ILE A 205 17.64 -11.60 -13.79
N GLY A 206 18.43 -11.73 -12.74
CA GLY A 206 18.02 -11.45 -11.36
C GLY A 206 17.24 -12.58 -10.68
N VAL A 207 16.87 -13.64 -11.42
CA VAL A 207 16.08 -14.78 -10.91
C VAL A 207 16.91 -15.85 -10.19
N GLY A 208 18.23 -15.68 -10.09
CA GLY A 208 19.13 -16.61 -9.42
C GLY A 208 20.59 -16.16 -9.42
N PHE A 209 21.44 -16.87 -8.66
CA PHE A 209 22.88 -16.58 -8.58
C PHE A 209 23.65 -16.75 -9.91
N GLY A 210 23.08 -17.45 -10.89
CA GLY A 210 23.72 -17.70 -12.19
C GLY A 210 23.79 -16.47 -13.09
N ASP A 211 22.75 -15.64 -13.06
CA ASP A 211 22.62 -14.41 -13.86
C ASP A 211 22.04 -13.27 -13.00
N PRO A 212 22.77 -12.79 -11.97
CA PRO A 212 22.31 -11.69 -11.12
C PRO A 212 22.30 -10.35 -11.88
N ILE A 213 21.52 -9.38 -11.40
CA ILE A 213 21.56 -8.01 -11.90
C ILE A 213 22.93 -7.39 -11.54
N ASP A 214 23.77 -7.11 -12.55
CA ASP A 214 25.12 -6.56 -12.36
C ASP A 214 25.09 -5.04 -12.11
N LEU A 215 25.45 -4.65 -10.88
CA LEU A 215 25.54 -3.28 -10.39
C LEU A 215 26.94 -2.68 -10.51
N SER A 216 27.94 -3.43 -10.97
CA SER A 216 29.36 -3.05 -10.90
C SER A 216 29.66 -1.73 -11.61
N LYS A 217 29.09 -1.50 -12.80
CA LYS A 217 29.30 -0.26 -13.56
C LYS A 217 28.68 0.96 -12.87
N ASN A 218 27.50 0.78 -12.29
CA ASN A 218 26.78 1.86 -11.60
C ASN A 218 27.51 2.26 -10.32
N LEU A 219 27.92 1.26 -9.53
CA LEU A 219 28.70 1.48 -8.31
C LEU A 219 30.10 2.03 -8.61
N ALA A 220 30.74 1.70 -9.73
CA ALA A 220 32.03 2.30 -10.09
C ALA A 220 31.92 3.80 -10.43
N ALA A 221 30.77 4.23 -10.94
CA ALA A 221 30.53 5.62 -11.36
C ALA A 221 30.07 6.53 -10.19
N SER A 222 29.36 5.96 -9.22
CA SER A 222 28.85 6.66 -8.04
C SER A 222 28.94 5.73 -6.83
N ASN A 223 29.24 6.27 -5.64
CA ASN A 223 29.28 5.49 -4.38
C ASN A 223 27.94 4.84 -3.97
N HIS A 224 26.93 4.91 -4.83
CA HIS A 224 25.63 4.27 -4.76
C HIS A 224 25.23 3.83 -6.18
N ALA A 225 24.35 2.84 -6.30
CA ALA A 225 23.72 2.49 -7.56
C ALA A 225 22.20 2.57 -7.42
N VAL A 226 21.55 3.10 -8.45
CA VAL A 226 20.10 3.08 -8.60
C VAL A 226 19.81 2.24 -9.84
N ILE A 227 18.93 1.26 -9.69
CA ILE A 227 18.34 0.54 -10.82
C ILE A 227 16.90 1.03 -10.96
N SER A 228 16.48 1.32 -12.19
CA SER A 228 15.09 1.65 -12.51
C SER A 228 14.41 0.47 -13.20
N GLY A 229 13.12 0.29 -12.90
CA GLY A 229 12.30 -0.75 -13.52
C GLY A 229 12.62 -2.17 -13.03
N ASP A 230 13.08 -2.28 -11.79
CA ASP A 230 13.26 -3.52 -11.04
C ASP A 230 12.06 -3.69 -10.11
N SER A 231 11.48 -4.90 -10.06
CA SER A 231 10.26 -5.15 -9.31
C SER A 231 10.06 -6.64 -9.03
N LEU A 232 9.56 -6.99 -7.84
CA LEU A 232 9.27 -8.38 -7.51
C LEU A 232 8.00 -8.89 -8.22
N SER A 233 8.05 -10.08 -8.80
CA SER A 233 6.90 -10.66 -9.51
C SER A 233 5.79 -11.21 -8.58
N SER A 234 6.08 -11.42 -7.29
CA SER A 234 5.13 -11.92 -6.28
C SER A 234 5.67 -11.72 -4.85
N ILE A 235 4.82 -11.83 -3.82
CA ILE A 235 5.26 -11.87 -2.42
C ILE A 235 6.22 -13.04 -2.21
N GLY A 236 7.36 -12.76 -1.59
CA GLY A 236 8.39 -13.76 -1.28
C GLY A 236 9.31 -14.10 -2.44
N SER A 237 9.12 -13.50 -3.62
CA SER A 237 10.12 -13.52 -4.69
C SER A 237 11.45 -12.96 -4.20
N THR A 238 12.55 -13.54 -4.68
CA THR A 238 13.91 -13.08 -4.39
C THR A 238 14.54 -12.57 -5.68
N GLU A 239 15.12 -11.37 -5.63
CA GLU A 239 15.93 -10.80 -6.70
C GLU A 239 17.40 -10.86 -6.31
N TYR A 240 18.25 -11.26 -7.27
CA TYR A 240 19.68 -11.47 -7.04
C TYR A 240 20.49 -10.36 -7.72
N TYR A 241 21.37 -9.71 -6.95
CA TYR A 241 22.25 -8.65 -7.44
C TYR A 241 23.71 -9.07 -7.28
N SER A 242 24.58 -8.56 -8.16
CA SER A 242 26.03 -8.71 -8.05
C SER A 242 26.73 -7.38 -8.23
N PHE A 243 27.89 -7.22 -7.63
CA PHE A 243 28.75 -6.08 -7.85
C PHE A 243 30.21 -6.42 -7.58
N VAL A 244 31.12 -5.78 -8.31
CA VAL A 244 32.54 -5.70 -7.96
C VAL A 244 32.72 -4.55 -6.98
N ALA A 245 33.31 -4.83 -5.82
CA ALA A 245 33.63 -3.82 -4.82
C ALA A 245 34.50 -2.71 -5.46
N PRO A 246 34.07 -1.44 -5.40
CA PRO A 246 34.87 -0.34 -5.95
C PRO A 246 36.19 -0.20 -5.20
N SER A 247 37.23 0.31 -5.86
CA SER A 247 38.59 0.43 -5.28
C SER A 247 38.68 1.34 -4.05
N TYR A 248 37.65 2.15 -3.79
CA TYR A 248 37.54 3.00 -2.59
C TYR A 248 36.78 2.34 -1.43
N ALA A 249 36.23 1.14 -1.61
CA ALA A 249 35.58 0.40 -0.53
C ALA A 249 36.65 -0.22 0.38
N SER A 250 36.85 0.37 1.57
CA SER A 250 37.62 -0.25 2.64
C SER A 250 36.69 -1.17 3.44
N GLY A 251 36.96 -2.48 3.40
CA GLY A 251 36.28 -3.48 4.22
C GLY A 251 36.73 -3.47 5.68
#